data_AF-A0A4V3N9D0-F1
#
_entry.id   AF-A0A4V3N9D0-F1
#
_cell.length_a   1.000
_cell.length_b   1.000
_cell.length_c   1.000
_cell.angle_alpha   90.00
_cell.angle_beta   90.00
_cell.angle_gamma   90.00
#
_symmetry.space_group_name_H-M   'P 1'
#
loop_
_entity.id
_entity.type
_entity.pdbx_description
1 polymer ?
#
loop_
_entity_poly.entity_id
_entity_poly.type
_entity_poly.pdbx_seq_one_letter_code
_entity_poly.pdbx_strand_id
1 'polypeptide(L)'
;AIPMQALAEHVYVAAALQVHFARLAARLDARALMPVGDGACPACGSPPTSSIVVGWQGAHGARFCACSLCGTLWNYVRIKCTLCGSTKGIGYQEVDSGPGTVKAETCDSCGCYVKILHQHKDSGLDPVADDVATLGLDILVREGGYRRGSF
;
A
#
# COMPACT_ATOMS: atom_id res chain seq x y z
N ALA A 1 -1.41 -20.41 5.00
CA ALA A 1 -1.42 -19.50 6.16
C ALA A 1 -0.24 -19.86 7.06
N ILE A 2 0.43 -18.88 7.66
CA ILE A 2 1.53 -19.11 8.60
C ILE A 2 0.94 -19.70 9.91
N PRO A 3 1.48 -20.80 10.46
CA PRO A 3 1.04 -21.32 11.76
C PRO A 3 1.23 -20.30 12.87
N MET A 4 0.27 -20.17 13.80
CA MET A 4 0.34 -19.16 14.88
C MET A 4 1.60 -19.30 15.73
N GLN A 5 2.10 -20.52 15.93
CA GLN A 5 3.31 -20.80 16.70
C GLN A 5 4.58 -20.26 16.03
N ALA A 6 4.59 -20.15 14.69
CA ALA A 6 5.73 -19.64 13.93
C ALA A 6 5.60 -18.15 13.59
N LEU A 7 4.50 -17.48 14.00
CA LEU A 7 4.21 -16.10 13.61
C LEU A 7 5.33 -15.14 14.02
N ALA A 8 5.86 -15.28 15.24
CA ALA A 8 6.93 -14.42 15.74
C ALA A 8 8.20 -14.51 14.87
N GLU A 9 8.64 -15.72 14.54
CA GLU A 9 9.81 -15.96 13.69
C GLU A 9 9.62 -15.34 12.29
N HIS A 10 8.43 -15.47 11.71
CA HIS A 10 8.12 -14.87 10.42
C HIS A 10 8.13 -13.34 10.46
N VAL A 11 7.64 -12.73 11.54
CA VAL A 11 7.70 -11.27 11.73
C VAL A 11 9.15 -10.79 11.82
N TYR A 12 10.01 -11.49 12.56
CA TYR A 12 11.44 -11.13 12.63
C TYR A 12 12.14 -11.27 11.28
N VAL A 13 11.86 -12.34 10.54
CA VAL A 13 12.42 -12.53 9.19
C VAL A 13 11.91 -11.46 8.23
N ALA A 14 10.62 -11.14 8.26
CA ALA A 14 10.03 -10.08 7.43
C ALA A 14 10.65 -8.72 7.73
N ALA A 15 10.80 -8.36 9.01
CA ALA A 15 11.45 -7.12 9.42
C ALA A 15 12.93 -7.06 8.99
N ALA A 16 13.67 -8.17 9.12
CA ALA A 16 15.05 -8.25 8.65
C ALA A 16 15.16 -8.08 7.13
N LEU A 17 14.24 -8.68 6.38
CA LEU A 17 14.14 -8.50 4.93
C LEU A 17 13.82 -7.04 4.56
N GLN A 18 12.90 -6.39 5.27
CA GLN A 18 12.56 -4.98 5.03
C GLN A 18 13.78 -4.07 5.20
N VAL A 19 14.53 -4.23 6.30
CA VAL A 19 15.77 -3.46 6.53
C VAL A 19 16.81 -3.75 5.46
N HIS A 20 17.01 -5.02 5.11
CA HIS A 20 17.99 -5.42 4.09
C HIS A 20 17.66 -4.79 2.72
N PHE A 21 16.42 -4.91 2.27
CA PHE A 21 15.98 -4.42 0.97
C PHE A 21 15.87 -2.90 0.92
N ALA A 22 15.48 -2.24 2.01
CA ALA A 22 15.54 -0.78 2.11
C ALA A 22 16.98 -0.27 1.91
N ARG A 23 17.96 -0.93 2.54
CA ARG A 23 19.38 -0.60 2.38
C ARG A 23 19.88 -0.80 0.94
N LEU A 24 19.40 -1.84 0.25
CA LEU A 24 19.73 -2.07 -1.16
C LEU A 24 19.08 -1.03 -2.07
N ALA A 25 17.79 -0.75 -1.89
CA ALA A 25 17.04 0.22 -2.68
C ALA A 25 17.60 1.65 -2.53
N ALA A 26 18.05 2.03 -1.33
CA ALA A 26 18.67 3.33 -1.07
C ALA A 26 19.99 3.57 -1.85
N ARG A 27 20.58 2.53 -2.45
CA ARG A 27 21.79 2.63 -3.28
C ARG A 27 21.50 2.71 -4.78
N LEU A 28 20.25 2.57 -5.19
CA LEU A 28 19.84 2.65 -6.59
C LEU A 28 19.76 4.11 -7.03
N ASP A 29 20.12 4.37 -8.29
CA ASP A 29 19.79 5.65 -8.92
C ASP A 29 18.30 5.68 -9.23
N ALA A 30 17.55 6.50 -8.50
CA ALA A 30 16.11 6.66 -8.69
C ALA A 30 15.73 7.10 -10.11
N ARG A 31 16.63 7.79 -10.83
CA ARG A 31 16.39 8.23 -12.22
C ARG A 31 16.52 7.10 -13.24
N ALA A 32 17.23 6.03 -12.89
CA ALA A 32 17.40 4.86 -13.73
C ALA A 32 16.27 3.82 -13.55
N LEU A 33 15.45 3.97 -12.51
CA LEU A 33 14.35 3.05 -12.24
C LEU A 33 13.24 3.18 -13.30
N MET A 34 12.78 2.03 -13.81
CA MET A 34 11.67 1.95 -14.76
C MET A 34 10.52 1.13 -14.15
N PRO A 35 9.26 1.38 -14.56
CA PRO A 35 8.14 0.51 -14.19
C PRO A 35 8.39 -0.92 -14.66
N VAL A 36 8.24 -1.89 -13.75
CA VAL A 36 8.42 -3.33 -14.04
C VAL A 36 7.10 -4.11 -14.13
N GLY A 37 5.98 -3.44 -13.88
CA GLY A 37 4.62 -4.00 -13.92
C GLY A 37 3.60 -3.04 -13.32
N ASP A 38 2.31 -3.40 -13.40
CA ASP A 38 1.26 -2.63 -12.75
C ASP A 38 1.35 -2.76 -11.22
N GLY A 39 1.47 -1.63 -10.54
CA GLY A 39 1.53 -1.59 -9.07
C GLY A 39 2.74 -2.30 -8.46
N ALA A 40 3.71 -2.72 -9.26
CA ALA A 40 4.94 -3.33 -8.77
C ALA A 40 5.97 -2.26 -8.42
N CYS A 41 6.65 -2.42 -7.30
CA CYS A 41 7.75 -1.54 -6.91
C CYS A 41 8.86 -1.57 -7.98
N PRO A 42 9.28 -0.41 -8.52
CA PRO A 42 10.32 -0.40 -9.55
C PRO A 42 11.72 -0.78 -9.02
N ALA A 43 11.92 -0.77 -7.69
CA ALA A 43 13.21 -1.13 -7.08
C ALA A 43 13.37 -2.63 -6.80
N CYS A 44 12.30 -3.34 -6.43
CA CYS A 44 12.38 -4.75 -6.01
C CYS A 44 11.24 -5.65 -6.53
N GLY A 45 10.27 -5.10 -7.26
CA GLY A 45 9.14 -5.85 -7.81
C GLY A 45 8.01 -6.18 -6.82
N SER A 46 8.19 -5.94 -5.52
CA SER A 46 7.17 -6.21 -4.50
C SER A 46 5.90 -5.35 -4.66
N PRO A 47 4.74 -5.85 -4.21
CA PRO A 47 3.49 -5.09 -4.20
C PRO A 47 3.52 -3.97 -3.14
N PRO A 48 2.53 -3.06 -3.14
CA PRO A 48 2.45 -1.99 -2.16
C PRO A 48 1.72 -2.44 -0.89
N THR A 49 2.28 -2.21 0.30
CA THR A 49 1.54 -2.35 1.58
C THR A 49 0.29 -1.49 1.56
N SER A 50 0.45 -0.23 1.17
CA SER A 50 -0.61 0.77 1.04
C SER A 50 -0.23 1.82 -0.01
N SER A 51 -1.12 2.75 -0.28
CA SER A 51 -0.84 3.94 -1.08
C SER A 51 -1.15 5.22 -0.31
N ILE A 52 -0.49 6.31 -0.68
CA ILE A 52 -0.64 7.62 -0.05
C ILE A 52 -1.04 8.66 -1.11
N VAL A 53 -2.00 9.52 -0.78
CA VAL A 53 -2.27 10.75 -1.52
C VAL A 53 -1.58 11.89 -0.82
N VAL A 54 -0.47 12.36 -1.38
CA VAL A 54 0.50 13.21 -0.67
C VAL A 54 0.09 14.69 -0.67
N GLY A 55 0.49 15.38 0.39
CA GLY A 55 0.39 16.84 0.51
C GLY A 55 1.69 17.59 0.15
N TRP A 56 2.64 16.92 -0.51
CA TRP A 56 3.98 17.47 -0.74
C TRP A 56 3.99 18.61 -1.76
N GLN A 57 4.89 19.57 -1.55
CA GLN A 57 5.09 20.68 -2.49
C GLN A 57 5.48 20.14 -3.88
N GLY A 58 4.79 20.59 -4.92
CA GLY A 58 4.99 20.12 -6.30
C GLY A 58 4.37 18.76 -6.64
N ALA A 59 3.79 18.05 -5.66
CA ALA A 59 3.13 16.75 -5.88
C ALA A 59 1.77 16.63 -5.14
N HIS A 60 1.20 17.74 -4.68
CA HIS A 60 -0.03 17.76 -3.91
C HIS A 60 -1.18 17.05 -4.65
N GLY A 61 -1.82 16.08 -3.99
CA GLY A 61 -2.92 15.30 -4.55
C GLY A 61 -2.48 14.14 -5.46
N ALA A 62 -1.17 13.99 -5.72
CA ALA A 62 -0.64 12.82 -6.42
C ALA A 62 -0.69 11.58 -5.51
N ARG A 63 -0.90 10.41 -6.12
CA ARG A 63 -0.82 9.13 -5.41
C ARG A 63 0.57 8.53 -5.58
N PHE A 64 1.15 8.11 -4.46
CA PHE A 64 2.33 7.26 -4.41
C PHE A 64 1.95 5.92 -3.77
N CYS A 65 2.52 4.84 -4.27
CA CYS A 65 2.43 3.53 -3.63
C CYS A 65 3.63 3.34 -2.70
N ALA A 66 3.44 2.65 -1.58
CA ALA A 66 4.50 2.35 -0.61
C ALA A 66 4.84 0.86 -0.62
N CYS A 67 6.08 0.53 -0.98
CA CYS A 67 6.53 -0.85 -1.15
C CYS A 67 6.48 -1.63 0.16
N SER A 68 5.91 -2.85 0.15
CA SER A 68 5.86 -3.69 1.35
C SER A 68 7.20 -4.26 1.81
N LEU A 69 8.20 -4.25 0.93
CA LEU A 69 9.53 -4.81 1.19
C LEU A 69 10.60 -3.72 1.38
N CYS A 70 10.88 -2.91 0.36
CA CYS A 70 12.01 -1.97 0.40
C CYS A 70 11.65 -0.55 0.83
N GLY A 71 10.37 -0.25 1.10
CA GLY A 71 9.90 1.08 1.49
C GLY A 71 9.97 2.15 0.39
N THR A 72 10.38 1.81 -0.83
CA THR A 72 10.40 2.76 -1.96
C THR A 72 8.99 3.28 -2.24
N LEU A 73 8.88 4.60 -2.42
CA LEU A 73 7.66 5.27 -2.87
C LEU A 73 7.75 5.54 -4.37
N TRP A 74 6.69 5.23 -5.11
CA TRP A 74 6.62 5.53 -6.55
C TRP A 74 5.26 6.09 -6.95
N ASN A 75 5.25 7.04 -7.89
CA ASN A 75 4.03 7.62 -8.39
C ASN A 75 3.19 6.57 -9.13
N TYR A 76 1.88 6.55 -8.86
CA TYR A 76 0.95 5.64 -9.53
C TYR A 76 -0.44 6.26 -9.66
N VAL A 77 -1.11 6.06 -10.80
CA VAL A 77 -2.03 7.03 -11.43
C VAL A 77 -3.33 7.52 -10.73
N ARG A 78 -3.77 7.19 -9.52
CA ARG A 78 -5.17 7.38 -9.04
C ARG A 78 -6.26 6.74 -9.92
N ILE A 79 -7.32 6.25 -9.26
CA ILE A 79 -8.46 5.58 -9.92
C ILE A 79 -7.97 4.48 -10.90
N LYS A 80 -6.95 3.76 -10.44
CA LYS A 80 -6.32 2.65 -11.14
C LYS A 80 -5.86 1.67 -10.09
N CYS A 81 -6.36 0.44 -10.16
CA CYS A 81 -6.05 -0.63 -9.22
C CYS A 81 -4.53 -0.82 -9.13
N THR A 82 -4.00 -0.80 -7.91
CA THR A 82 -2.58 -1.00 -7.60
C THR A 82 -2.12 -2.46 -7.70
N LEU A 83 -2.98 -3.36 -8.20
CA LEU A 83 -2.69 -4.79 -8.31
C LEU A 83 -2.82 -5.29 -9.75
N CYS A 84 -3.98 -5.05 -10.39
CA CYS A 84 -4.25 -5.54 -11.74
C CYS A 84 -4.23 -4.44 -12.82
N GLY A 85 -4.01 -3.18 -12.43
CA GLY A 85 -3.96 -2.06 -13.37
C GLY A 85 -5.30 -1.62 -13.97
N SER A 86 -6.42 -2.27 -13.63
CA SER A 86 -7.75 -1.87 -14.10
C SER A 86 -8.14 -0.49 -13.59
N THR A 87 -8.83 0.28 -14.44
CA THR A 87 -9.48 1.55 -14.07
C THR A 87 -11.00 1.40 -13.87
N LYS A 88 -11.52 0.17 -14.01
CA LYS A 88 -12.95 -0.14 -13.91
C LYS A 88 -13.30 -0.66 -12.53
N GLY A 89 -14.47 -0.24 -12.02
CA GLY A 89 -15.00 -0.72 -10.74
C GLY A 89 -14.08 -0.38 -9.56
N ILE A 90 -13.48 0.81 -9.58
CA ILE A 90 -12.68 1.31 -8.45
C ILE A 90 -13.64 1.95 -7.44
N GLY A 91 -13.70 1.38 -6.25
CA GLY A 91 -14.51 1.87 -5.13
C GLY A 91 -13.64 2.32 -3.96
N TYR A 92 -14.27 3.02 -3.00
CA TYR A 92 -13.64 3.42 -1.75
C TYR A 92 -14.54 3.04 -0.59
N GLN A 93 -13.99 2.29 0.37
CA GLN A 93 -14.68 1.93 1.61
C GLN A 93 -13.99 2.62 2.78
N GLU A 94 -14.78 3.03 3.77
CA GLU A 94 -14.28 3.61 5.01
C GLU A 94 -15.18 3.19 6.17
N VAL A 95 -14.65 3.27 7.39
CA VAL A 95 -15.44 3.02 8.59
C VAL A 95 -16.32 4.24 8.85
N ASP A 96 -17.61 4.01 9.11
CA ASP A 96 -18.56 5.07 9.45
C ASP A 96 -18.08 5.90 10.63
N SER A 97 -18.28 7.22 10.55
CA SER A 97 -17.85 8.19 11.56
C SER A 97 -16.33 8.22 11.84
N GLY A 98 -15.51 7.55 11.03
CA GLY A 98 -14.05 7.67 11.09
C GLY A 98 -13.54 9.00 10.53
N PRO A 99 -12.24 9.32 10.73
CA PRO A 99 -11.65 10.57 10.25
C PRO A 99 -11.58 10.71 8.71
N GLY A 100 -11.89 9.65 7.96
CA GLY A 100 -11.88 9.65 6.49
C GLY A 100 -10.50 9.90 5.87
N THR A 101 -9.44 9.69 6.67
CA THR A 101 -8.04 9.84 6.30
C THR A 101 -7.43 8.52 5.82
N VAL A 102 -7.95 7.38 6.23
CA VAL A 102 -7.58 6.05 5.72
C VAL A 102 -8.83 5.39 5.14
N LYS A 103 -8.73 4.96 3.88
CA LYS A 103 -9.81 4.27 3.15
C LYS A 103 -9.26 2.99 2.51
N ALA A 104 -10.13 2.11 2.06
CA ALA A 104 -9.76 0.97 1.23
C ALA A 104 -10.17 1.24 -0.22
N GLU A 105 -9.20 1.28 -1.13
CA GLU A 105 -9.44 1.33 -2.58
C GLU A 105 -9.75 -0.11 -3.05
N THR A 106 -11.02 -0.38 -3.38
CA THR A 106 -11.51 -1.69 -3.84
C THR A 106 -11.50 -1.76 -5.37
N CYS A 107 -11.36 -2.96 -5.92
CA CYS A 107 -11.43 -3.18 -7.36
C CYS A 107 -12.30 -4.38 -7.71
N ASP A 108 -13.41 -4.13 -8.41
CA ASP A 108 -14.35 -5.16 -8.87
C ASP A 108 -13.70 -6.12 -9.89
N SER A 109 -12.71 -5.65 -10.64
CA SER A 109 -12.07 -6.45 -11.70
C SER A 109 -11.25 -7.61 -11.14
N CYS A 110 -10.62 -7.45 -9.96
CA CYS A 110 -9.83 -8.51 -9.33
C CYS A 110 -10.39 -9.00 -7.98
N GLY A 111 -11.44 -8.33 -7.47
CA GLY A 111 -12.02 -8.61 -6.16
C GLY A 111 -11.06 -8.36 -5.01
N CYS A 112 -10.11 -7.45 -5.18
CA CYS A 112 -9.10 -7.11 -4.16
C CYS A 112 -9.18 -5.65 -3.73
N TYR A 113 -8.54 -5.32 -2.61
CA TYR A 113 -8.37 -3.96 -2.13
C TYR A 113 -6.97 -3.67 -1.59
N VAL A 114 -6.59 -2.40 -1.60
CA VAL A 114 -5.39 -1.86 -0.93
C VAL A 114 -5.79 -0.60 -0.19
N LYS A 115 -5.25 -0.38 1.01
CA LYS A 115 -5.55 0.86 1.74
C LYS A 115 -4.90 2.08 1.09
N ILE A 116 -5.61 3.19 1.12
CA ILE A 116 -5.18 4.49 0.63
C ILE A 116 -5.29 5.52 1.75
N LEU A 117 -4.16 6.16 2.06
CA LEU A 117 -3.98 7.09 3.16
C LEU A 117 -3.91 8.52 2.59
N HIS A 118 -4.73 9.42 3.11
CA HIS A 118 -4.86 10.79 2.62
C HIS A 118 -3.91 11.73 3.35
N GLN A 119 -2.60 11.60 3.09
CA GLN A 119 -1.56 12.39 3.76
C GLN A 119 -1.68 13.92 3.54
N HIS A 120 -2.33 14.36 2.46
CA HIS A 120 -2.69 15.76 2.25
C HIS A 120 -3.71 16.31 3.27
N LYS A 121 -4.46 15.45 3.96
CA LYS A 121 -5.37 15.83 5.04
C LYS A 121 -4.70 15.73 6.41
N ASP A 122 -3.85 14.72 6.57
CA ASP A 122 -3.10 14.45 7.78
C ASP A 122 -1.67 14.03 7.42
N SER A 123 -0.72 14.93 7.60
CA SER A 123 0.67 14.69 7.22
C SER A 123 1.38 13.66 8.10
N GLY A 124 0.80 13.31 9.26
CA GLY A 124 1.36 12.35 10.21
C GLY A 124 1.17 10.89 9.80
N LEU A 125 0.34 10.62 8.77
CA LEU A 125 0.07 9.26 8.32
C LEU A 125 1.33 8.54 7.80
N ASP A 126 1.62 7.38 8.36
CA ASP A 126 2.66 6.45 7.94
C ASP A 126 2.07 5.26 7.15
N PRO A 127 2.60 4.92 5.97
CA PRO A 127 2.05 3.87 5.12
C PRO A 127 1.96 2.48 5.76
N VAL A 128 2.81 2.16 6.73
CA VAL A 128 2.87 0.86 7.39
C VAL A 128 2.15 0.92 8.74
N ALA A 129 2.44 1.92 9.57
CA ALA A 129 1.87 2.01 10.90
C ALA A 129 0.35 2.22 10.86
N ASP A 130 -0.14 3.14 10.03
CA ASP A 130 -1.58 3.41 9.92
C ASP A 130 -2.32 2.33 9.14
N ASP A 131 -1.63 1.57 8.28
CA ASP A 131 -2.20 0.35 7.73
C ASP A 131 -2.49 -0.68 8.83
N VAL A 132 -1.53 -0.93 9.73
CA VAL A 132 -1.73 -1.84 10.86
C VAL A 132 -2.76 -1.30 11.86
N ALA A 133 -2.72 -0.01 12.17
CA ALA A 133 -3.61 0.63 13.14
C ALA A 133 -5.09 0.61 12.70
N THR A 134 -5.35 0.46 11.40
CA THR A 134 -6.70 0.46 10.83
C THR A 134 -7.21 -0.94 10.49
N LEU A 135 -6.81 -1.97 11.25
CA LEU A 135 -7.23 -3.36 11.03
C LEU A 135 -8.77 -3.54 10.98
N GLY A 136 -9.52 -2.72 11.71
CA GLY A 136 -10.99 -2.74 11.66
C GLY A 136 -11.57 -2.49 10.25
N LEU A 137 -10.88 -1.69 9.44
CA LEU A 137 -11.27 -1.46 8.04
C LEU A 137 -11.06 -2.72 7.19
N ASP A 138 -10.01 -3.51 7.46
CA ASP A 138 -9.79 -4.77 6.74
C ASP A 138 -10.91 -5.78 7.01
N ILE A 139 -11.43 -5.80 8.24
CA ILE A 139 -12.56 -6.67 8.63
C ILE A 139 -13.80 -6.27 7.84
N LEU A 140 -14.17 -4.98 7.88
CA LEU A 140 -15.31 -4.44 7.15
C LEU A 140 -15.27 -4.76 5.65
N VAL A 141 -14.12 -4.53 5.01
CA VAL A 141 -13.98 -4.71 3.55
C VAL A 141 -13.97 -6.19 3.15
N ARG A 142 -13.46 -7.05 4.03
CA ARG A 142 -13.51 -8.52 3.82
C ARG A 142 -14.92 -9.07 3.93
N GLU A 143 -15.75 -8.55 4.84
CA GLU A 143 -17.17 -8.90 4.92
C GLU A 143 -17.92 -8.49 3.65
N GLY A 144 -17.49 -7.42 2.99
CA GLY A 144 -17.94 -7.00 1.65
C GLY A 144 -17.44 -7.87 0.48
N GLY A 145 -16.73 -8.97 0.74
CA GLY A 145 -16.31 -9.94 -0.28
C GLY A 145 -14.97 -9.66 -0.97
N TYR A 146 -14.25 -8.61 -0.59
CA TYR A 146 -12.94 -8.29 -1.17
C TYR A 146 -11.80 -8.97 -0.41
N ARG A 147 -10.74 -9.31 -1.15
CA ARG A 147 -9.50 -9.86 -0.58
C ARG A 147 -8.44 -8.78 -0.45
N ARG A 148 -7.65 -8.83 0.63
CA ARG A 148 -6.51 -7.94 0.79
C ARG A 148 -5.51 -8.20 -0.34
N GLY A 149 -5.07 -7.14 -1.01
CA GLY A 149 -4.20 -7.20 -2.19
C GLY A 149 -2.70 -7.34 -1.90
N SER A 150 -2.27 -6.91 -0.71
CA SER A 150 -0.86 -6.95 -0.31
C SER A 150 -0.71 -7.19 1.18
N PHE A 151 0.39 -7.88 1.51
CA PHE A 151 1.00 -8.01 2.84
C PHE A 151 2.40 -7.38 2.80
#